data_AF-A0A2S8CKN2-F1
#
_entry.id   AF-A0A2S8CKN2-F1
#
_cell.length_a   1.000
_cell.length_b   1.000
_cell.length_c   1.000
_cell.angle_alpha   90.00
_cell.angle_beta   90.00
_cell.angle_gamma   90.00
#
_symmetry.space_group_name_H-M   'P 1'
#
loop_
_entity.id
_entity.type
_entity.pdbx_description
1 polymer ?
#
loop_
_entity_poly.entity_id
_entity_poly.type
_entity_poly.pdbx_seq_one_letter_code
_entity_poly.pdbx_strand_id
1 'polypeptide(L)'
;MDKYEEFMALTSQAIGILRDMSKRSPYDMASDGMARKTAKNFTSLADVLFGPTDSPRLQRESVALAEERGLSLEYLEMVEKHAKKLKKRGAAWRLRAELIAFEGTFEEVEAYAKKRVTEEGGDTPKQRGVRLGRVVDGLRTISITDTQRRITDLEKTLDAAASDDVPRSEALLDPFWDLVEGGGTGLIRPEYRTVIAIGLEDFAKVSCGKGEDVIVALSDGTTMTGAEFINAAMEGALGDKLYVGLFHPTAGPVNLYEARFASDKLRTLAMAENLVCPWPDCNVPADRCQVHHIDAHKNGGHTKPSNLTMLCKYHNGLNDDGDLGNPGSQKRKNKRGNGKPSPGKPKRGRMRRHRGKVRLHTPGGKLVGNTHHVSSMGAMDLI
;
A
#
# COMPACT_ATOMS: atom_id res chain seq x y z
N MET A 1 32.78 15.00 23.08
CA MET A 1 31.55 15.28 22.36
C MET A 1 30.45 14.54 23.11
N ASP A 2 29.43 15.23 23.61
CA ASP A 2 28.30 14.53 24.21
C ASP A 2 27.41 13.92 23.11
N LYS A 3 26.43 13.08 23.51
CA LYS A 3 25.57 12.40 22.53
C LYS A 3 24.72 13.38 21.70
N TYR A 4 24.41 14.56 22.24
CA TYR A 4 23.66 15.58 21.52
C TYR A 4 24.54 16.22 20.45
N GLU A 5 25.79 16.56 20.77
CA GLU A 5 26.76 17.08 19.81
C GLU A 5 27.08 16.05 18.71
N GLU A 6 27.20 14.76 19.04
CA GLU A 6 27.36 13.68 18.04
C GLU A 6 26.15 13.59 17.11
N PHE A 7 24.94 13.69 17.66
CA PHE A 7 23.70 13.69 16.89
C PHE A 7 23.61 14.92 15.97
N MET A 8 23.98 16.11 16.46
CA MET A 8 24.00 17.34 15.65
C MET A 8 25.07 17.28 14.55
N ALA A 9 26.23 16.68 14.83
CA ALA A 9 27.27 16.44 13.83
C ALA A 9 26.84 15.44 12.76
N LEU A 10 26.09 14.40 13.12
CA LEU A 10 25.55 13.44 12.16
C LEU A 10 24.45 14.07 11.29
N THR A 11 23.52 14.79 11.90
CA THR A 11 22.39 15.38 11.20
C THR A 11 22.80 16.49 10.23
N SER A 12 23.89 17.22 10.51
CA SER A 12 24.42 18.24 9.60
C SER A 12 25.05 17.67 8.32
N GLN A 13 25.30 16.36 8.26
CA GLN A 13 25.83 15.67 7.07
C GLN A 13 24.72 15.11 6.15
N ALA A 14 23.51 15.68 6.21
CA ALA A 14 22.33 15.14 5.53
C ALA A 14 22.52 14.89 4.03
N ILE A 15 23.19 15.79 3.31
CA ILE A 15 23.46 15.63 1.87
C ILE A 15 24.35 14.42 1.60
N GLY A 16 25.42 14.24 2.39
CA GLY A 16 26.30 13.08 2.30
C GLY A 16 25.56 11.78 2.60
N ILE A 17 24.77 11.76 3.67
CA ILE A 17 23.93 10.63 4.07
C ILE A 17 22.95 10.26 2.94
N LEU A 18 22.22 11.22 2.37
CA LEU A 18 21.27 10.98 1.28
C LEU A 18 21.98 10.47 0.02
N ARG A 19 23.20 10.94 -0.26
CA ARG A 19 24.02 10.49 -1.40
C ARG A 19 24.37 9.01 -1.26
N ASP A 20 24.68 8.54 -0.06
CA ASP A 20 24.93 7.10 0.19
C ASP A 20 23.65 6.27 0.22
N MET A 21 22.56 6.80 0.79
CA MET A 21 21.25 6.14 0.77
C MET A 21 20.72 5.97 -0.65
N SER A 22 21.00 6.90 -1.57
CA SER A 22 20.58 6.81 -2.99
C SER A 22 21.12 5.57 -3.72
N LYS A 23 22.19 4.97 -3.20
CA LYS A 23 22.82 3.76 -3.75
C LYS A 23 22.13 2.47 -3.31
N ARG A 24 21.15 2.55 -2.40
CA ARG A 24 20.45 1.41 -1.79
C ARG A 24 18.97 1.44 -2.12
N SER A 25 18.31 0.29 -2.19
CA SER A 25 16.86 0.28 -2.31
C SER A 25 16.20 0.54 -0.94
N PRO A 26 14.99 1.14 -0.90
CA PRO A 26 14.23 1.31 0.35
C PRO A 26 14.01 0.01 1.13
N TYR A 27 13.99 -1.13 0.43
CA TYR A 27 13.79 -2.44 1.03
C TYR A 27 15.04 -2.97 1.71
N ASP A 28 16.20 -2.71 1.12
CA ASP A 28 17.47 -3.15 1.68
C ASP A 28 17.77 -2.37 2.95
N MET A 29 17.57 -1.04 2.93
CA MET A 29 17.63 -0.19 4.12
C MET A 29 16.64 -0.64 5.20
N ALA A 30 15.41 -1.02 4.80
CA ALA A 30 14.43 -1.52 5.76
C ALA A 30 14.87 -2.83 6.43
N SER A 31 15.50 -3.70 5.65
CA SER A 31 16.05 -4.96 6.16
C SER A 31 17.30 -4.77 7.03
N ASP A 32 17.94 -3.60 6.95
CA ASP A 32 19.08 -3.22 7.79
C ASP A 32 18.62 -2.51 9.10
N GLY A 33 17.31 -2.51 9.38
CA GLY A 33 16.72 -2.01 10.63
C GLY A 33 16.00 -0.66 10.51
N MET A 34 16.00 -0.01 9.34
CA MET A 34 15.28 1.24 9.14
C MET A 34 13.78 1.00 8.97
N ALA A 35 12.92 1.89 9.50
CA ALA A 35 11.51 1.84 9.16
C ALA A 35 11.32 2.04 7.64
N ARG A 36 10.56 1.15 6.98
CA ARG A 36 10.40 1.18 5.51
C ARG A 36 9.80 2.49 4.98
N LYS A 37 8.95 3.14 5.76
CA LYS A 37 8.42 4.47 5.45
C LYS A 37 9.54 5.51 5.38
N THR A 38 10.42 5.54 6.38
CA THR A 38 11.60 6.40 6.44
C THR A 38 12.54 6.13 5.27
N ALA A 39 12.85 4.85 4.98
CA ALA A 39 13.70 4.47 3.85
C ALA A 39 13.14 4.96 2.51
N LYS A 40 11.82 4.86 2.29
CA LYS A 40 11.14 5.38 1.09
C LYS A 40 11.20 6.91 1.01
N ASN A 41 11.00 7.61 2.12
CA ASN A 41 11.07 9.06 2.16
C ASN A 41 12.47 9.56 1.78
N PHE A 42 13.52 9.00 2.39
CA PHE A 42 14.90 9.39 2.10
C PHE A 42 15.32 9.04 0.68
N THR A 43 14.90 7.89 0.15
CA THR A 43 15.14 7.56 -1.26
C THR A 43 14.45 8.56 -2.19
N SER A 44 13.19 8.92 -1.91
CA SER A 44 12.45 9.91 -2.70
C SER A 44 13.10 11.29 -2.62
N LEU A 45 13.60 11.68 -1.44
CA LEU A 45 14.30 12.95 -1.26
C LEU A 45 15.63 12.95 -2.03
N ALA A 46 16.40 11.87 -1.95
CA ALA A 46 17.64 11.72 -2.71
C ALA A 46 17.40 11.74 -4.23
N ASP A 47 16.32 11.10 -4.72
CA ASP A 47 15.91 11.16 -6.13
C ASP A 47 15.58 12.59 -6.58
N VAL A 48 15.00 13.42 -5.69
CA VAL A 48 14.76 14.83 -5.99
C VAL A 48 16.09 15.58 -6.05
N LEU A 49 16.97 15.42 -5.05
CA LEU A 49 18.20 16.21 -4.94
C LEU A 49 19.26 15.82 -5.97
N PHE A 50 19.36 14.54 -6.34
CA PHE A 50 20.44 14.02 -7.21
C PHE A 50 19.93 13.44 -8.54
N GLY A 51 18.62 13.27 -8.70
CA GLY A 51 18.03 12.73 -9.92
C GLY A 51 17.78 13.78 -11.01
N PRO A 52 17.27 13.37 -12.18
CA PRO A 52 16.97 14.26 -13.29
C PRO A 52 15.92 15.32 -12.92
N THR A 53 16.15 16.56 -13.36
CA THR A 53 15.30 17.71 -13.04
C THR A 53 15.08 18.63 -14.25
N ASP A 54 14.02 19.45 -14.20
CA ASP A 54 13.77 20.53 -15.15
C ASP A 54 14.62 21.80 -14.88
N SER A 55 15.30 21.86 -13.73
CA SER A 55 16.05 23.02 -13.23
C SER A 55 17.46 22.63 -12.75
N PRO A 56 18.33 22.07 -13.61
CA PRO A 56 19.59 21.43 -13.20
C PRO A 56 20.61 22.39 -12.59
N ARG A 57 20.64 23.64 -13.04
CA ARG A 57 21.50 24.67 -12.44
C ARG A 57 21.09 24.94 -10.99
N LEU A 58 19.81 25.22 -10.78
CA LEU A 58 19.25 25.55 -9.47
C LEU A 58 19.34 24.36 -8.50
N GLN A 59 19.17 23.13 -9.00
CA GLN A 59 19.41 21.91 -8.23
C GLN A 59 20.84 21.84 -7.70
N ARG A 60 21.86 22.01 -8.57
CA ARG A 60 23.26 21.93 -8.15
C ARG A 60 23.62 23.02 -7.14
N GLU A 61 23.20 24.26 -7.39
CA GLU A 61 23.45 25.40 -6.50
C GLU A 61 22.78 25.20 -5.15
N SER A 62 21.50 24.75 -5.12
CA SER A 62 20.78 24.51 -3.87
C SER A 62 21.35 23.33 -3.08
N VAL A 63 21.77 22.25 -3.74
CA VAL A 63 22.40 21.09 -3.06
C VAL A 63 23.74 21.48 -2.45
N ALA A 64 24.57 22.25 -3.17
CA ALA A 64 25.83 22.74 -2.65
C ALA A 64 25.62 23.65 -1.42
N LEU A 65 24.65 24.58 -1.50
CA LEU A 65 24.31 25.47 -0.39
C LEU A 65 23.77 24.69 0.83
N ALA A 66 22.94 23.66 0.61
CA ALA A 66 22.45 22.81 1.69
C ALA A 66 23.58 22.02 2.38
N GLU A 67 24.58 21.57 1.60
CA GLU A 67 25.78 20.87 2.11
C GLU A 67 26.68 21.84 2.90
N GLU A 68 26.89 23.05 2.40
CA GLU A 68 27.66 24.12 3.07
C GLU A 68 27.02 24.57 4.39
N ARG A 69 25.69 24.77 4.39
CA ARG A 69 24.93 25.18 5.59
C ARG A 69 24.72 24.05 6.60
N GLY A 70 25.11 22.82 6.27
CA GLY A 70 24.90 21.65 7.13
C GLY A 70 23.42 21.42 7.48
N LEU A 71 22.50 21.62 6.52
CA LEU A 71 21.06 21.48 6.78
C LEU A 71 20.70 20.04 7.15
N SER A 72 19.83 19.86 8.15
CA SER A 72 19.42 18.54 8.63
C SER A 72 18.51 17.80 7.64
N LEU A 73 18.42 16.47 7.80
CA LEU A 73 17.47 15.64 7.05
C LEU A 73 16.03 16.12 7.22
N GLU A 74 15.64 16.48 8.45
CA GLU A 74 14.30 16.98 8.78
C GLU A 74 14.00 18.30 8.06
N TYR A 75 14.99 19.20 7.98
CA TYR A 75 14.87 20.45 7.23
C TYR A 75 14.63 20.19 5.74
N LEU A 76 15.42 19.31 5.13
CA LEU A 76 15.29 18.96 3.72
C LEU A 76 13.97 18.24 3.41
N GLU A 77 13.49 17.38 4.31
CA GLU A 77 12.15 16.76 4.20
C GLU A 77 11.03 17.79 4.28
N MET A 78 11.13 18.79 5.17
CA MET A 78 10.18 19.89 5.28
C MET A 78 10.15 20.73 3.99
N VAL A 79 11.32 21.11 3.46
CA VAL A 79 11.44 21.82 2.18
C VAL A 79 10.76 21.04 1.05
N GLU A 80 11.06 19.74 0.93
CA GLU A 80 10.46 18.89 -0.10
C GLU A 80 8.94 18.74 0.07
N LYS A 81 8.46 18.59 1.30
CA LYS A 81 7.03 18.48 1.64
C LYS A 81 6.23 19.67 1.11
N HIS A 82 6.79 20.88 1.16
CA HIS A 82 6.16 22.09 0.64
C HIS A 82 6.40 22.27 -0.86
N ALA A 83 7.64 22.14 -1.34
CA ALA A 83 7.99 22.33 -2.74
C ALA A 83 7.23 21.42 -3.70
N LYS A 84 7.00 20.14 -3.33
CA LYS A 84 6.31 19.17 -4.20
C LYS A 84 4.84 19.49 -4.46
N LYS A 85 4.24 20.42 -3.70
CA LYS A 85 2.88 20.91 -3.92
C LYS A 85 2.80 21.78 -5.18
N LEU A 86 3.87 22.46 -5.54
CA LEU A 86 3.94 23.31 -6.73
C LEU A 86 4.11 22.45 -8.00
N LYS A 87 3.13 22.54 -8.91
CA LYS A 87 3.11 21.73 -10.15
C LYS A 87 3.57 22.48 -11.40
N LYS A 88 3.66 23.81 -11.34
CA LYS A 88 4.17 24.63 -12.44
C LYS A 88 5.66 24.32 -12.68
N ARG A 89 6.06 24.23 -13.94
CA ARG A 89 7.45 23.92 -14.35
C ARG A 89 8.44 24.86 -13.65
N GLY A 90 9.49 24.30 -13.04
CA GLY A 90 10.51 25.04 -12.29
C GLY A 90 10.05 25.68 -10.96
N ALA A 91 8.75 25.76 -10.66
CA ALA A 91 8.26 26.41 -9.45
C ALA A 91 8.71 25.68 -8.17
N ALA A 92 8.65 24.34 -8.19
CA ALA A 92 9.11 23.53 -7.08
C ALA A 92 10.60 23.77 -6.77
N TRP A 93 11.47 23.88 -7.79
CA TRP A 93 12.89 24.15 -7.57
C TRP A 93 13.18 25.58 -7.14
N ARG A 94 12.42 26.56 -7.62
CA ARG A 94 12.48 27.94 -7.10
C ARG A 94 12.17 27.97 -5.61
N LEU A 95 11.07 27.33 -5.18
CA LEU A 95 10.74 27.26 -3.76
C LEU A 95 11.79 26.48 -2.95
N ARG A 96 12.35 25.38 -3.47
CA ARG A 96 13.44 24.68 -2.76
C ARG A 96 14.64 25.59 -2.54
N ALA A 97 15.10 26.29 -3.57
CA ALA A 97 16.24 27.19 -3.48
C ALA A 97 15.97 28.34 -2.49
N GLU A 98 14.78 28.93 -2.57
CA GLU A 98 14.30 29.98 -1.65
C GLU A 98 14.32 29.51 -0.19
N LEU A 99 13.78 28.33 0.10
CA LEU A 99 13.75 27.78 1.47
C LEU A 99 15.12 27.27 1.95
N ILE A 100 15.97 26.77 1.05
CA ILE A 100 17.35 26.36 1.37
C ILE A 100 18.25 27.56 1.62
N ALA A 101 17.94 28.74 1.07
CA ALA A 101 18.67 29.98 1.33
C ALA A 101 18.11 30.76 2.52
N PHE A 102 16.91 30.44 3.01
CA PHE A 102 16.26 31.16 4.11
C PHE A 102 17.05 31.02 5.42
N GLU A 103 17.37 32.14 6.06
CA GLU A 103 18.00 32.19 7.37
C GLU A 103 16.93 32.36 8.46
N GLY A 104 16.83 31.39 9.35
CA GLY A 104 15.83 31.38 10.42
C GLY A 104 15.72 30.02 11.10
N THR A 105 14.85 29.95 12.09
CA THR A 105 14.48 28.71 12.77
C THR A 105 13.66 27.80 11.84
N PHE A 106 13.57 26.52 12.20
CA PHE A 106 12.80 25.53 11.43
C PHE A 106 11.32 25.96 11.31
N GLU A 107 10.75 26.48 12.39
CA GLU A 107 9.36 26.91 12.48
C GLU A 107 9.08 28.14 11.60
N GLU A 108 9.99 29.11 11.58
CA GLU A 108 9.89 30.30 10.72
C GLU A 108 9.93 29.91 9.24
N VAL A 109 10.83 29.01 8.86
CA VAL A 109 10.93 28.51 7.48
C VAL A 109 9.67 27.72 7.11
N GLU A 110 9.14 26.86 7.99
CA GLU A 110 7.91 26.10 7.68
C GLU A 110 6.69 27.05 7.55
N ALA A 111 6.58 28.07 8.40
CA ALA A 111 5.54 29.08 8.29
C ALA A 111 5.63 29.84 6.96
N TYR A 112 6.83 30.25 6.57
CA TYR A 112 7.10 30.90 5.29
C TYR A 112 6.75 29.97 4.10
N ALA A 113 7.16 28.70 4.16
CA ALA A 113 6.86 27.70 3.14
C ALA A 113 5.36 27.48 2.94
N LYS A 114 4.57 27.45 4.03
CA LYS A 114 3.09 27.37 3.97
C LYS A 114 2.51 28.55 3.21
N LYS A 115 2.91 29.78 3.57
CA LYS A 115 2.46 31.01 2.92
C LYS A 115 2.75 31.01 1.41
N ARG A 116 3.99 30.68 1.03
CA ARG A 116 4.43 30.64 -0.38
C ARG A 116 3.68 29.60 -1.21
N VAL A 117 3.41 28.42 -0.64
CA VAL A 117 2.61 27.39 -1.30
C VAL A 117 1.19 27.89 -1.59
N THR A 118 0.55 28.58 -0.64
CA THR A 118 -0.80 29.12 -0.82
C THR A 118 -0.81 30.23 -1.88
N GLU A 119 0.14 31.17 -1.84
CA GLU A 119 0.28 32.25 -2.83
C GLU A 119 0.49 31.74 -4.25
N GLU A 120 1.25 30.66 -4.43
CA GLU A 120 1.50 30.06 -5.75
C GLU A 120 0.37 29.12 -6.22
N GLY A 121 -0.65 28.89 -5.40
CA GLY A 121 -1.78 28.00 -5.69
C GLY A 121 -1.39 26.52 -5.67
N GLY A 122 -0.44 26.13 -4.81
CA GLY A 122 0.00 24.74 -4.64
C GLY A 122 -0.95 23.89 -3.79
N ASP A 123 -1.85 24.51 -3.03
CA ASP A 123 -2.79 23.78 -2.21
C ASP A 123 -3.85 23.08 -3.07
N THR A 124 -4.09 21.80 -2.76
CA THR A 124 -5.12 21.02 -3.46
C THR A 124 -6.48 21.34 -2.86
N PRO A 125 -7.45 21.85 -3.65
CA PRO A 125 -8.80 22.10 -3.15
C PRO A 125 -9.42 20.83 -2.59
N LYS A 126 -10.15 20.93 -1.48
CA LYS A 126 -10.93 19.80 -0.96
C LYS A 126 -11.98 19.41 -2.00
N GLN A 127 -11.96 18.15 -2.41
CA GLN A 127 -12.92 17.59 -3.36
C GLN A 127 -14.04 16.88 -2.60
N ARG A 128 -15.29 17.10 -3.02
CA ARG A 128 -16.46 16.37 -2.51
C ARG A 128 -16.33 14.88 -2.85
N GLY A 129 -16.76 14.02 -1.95
CA GLY A 129 -16.76 12.57 -2.17
C GLY A 129 -16.59 11.75 -0.90
N VAL A 130 -16.72 10.43 -1.05
CA VAL A 130 -16.54 9.43 0.01
C VAL A 130 -15.20 8.73 -0.20
N ARG A 131 -14.41 8.63 0.88
CA ARG A 131 -13.14 7.91 0.90
C ARG A 131 -13.22 6.81 1.95
N LEU A 132 -12.72 5.64 1.60
CA LEU A 132 -12.59 4.52 2.53
C LEU A 132 -11.12 4.31 2.85
N GLY A 133 -10.80 4.39 4.14
CA GLY A 133 -9.48 4.19 4.70
C GLY A 133 -8.96 2.77 4.52
N ARG A 134 -7.76 2.54 5.06
CA ARG A 134 -7.17 1.20 5.16
C ARG A 134 -7.74 0.50 6.39
N VAL A 135 -7.83 -0.83 6.35
CA VAL A 135 -8.09 -1.62 7.55
C VAL A 135 -6.87 -1.54 8.47
N VAL A 136 -7.09 -1.22 9.74
CA VAL A 136 -6.11 -1.23 10.82
C VAL A 136 -6.79 -1.85 12.03
N ASP A 137 -6.24 -2.94 12.55
CA ASP A 137 -6.80 -3.67 13.71
C ASP A 137 -8.28 -4.06 13.54
N GLY A 138 -8.65 -4.58 12.35
CA GLY A 138 -10.02 -4.96 12.01
C GLY A 138 -10.95 -3.78 11.68
N LEU A 139 -10.57 -2.54 12.00
CA LEU A 139 -11.38 -1.35 11.82
C LEU A 139 -11.03 -0.60 10.53
N ARG A 140 -12.01 0.11 9.97
CA ARG A 140 -11.83 0.92 8.75
C ARG A 140 -12.61 2.22 8.82
N THR A 141 -11.97 3.33 8.47
CA THR A 141 -12.61 4.65 8.49
C THR A 141 -13.30 4.98 7.17
N ILE A 142 -14.51 5.53 7.24
CA ILE A 142 -15.18 6.21 6.11
C ILE A 142 -15.01 7.73 6.33
N SER A 143 -14.57 8.45 5.31
CA SER A 143 -14.46 9.91 5.33
C SER A 143 -15.30 10.52 4.22
N ILE A 144 -16.29 11.31 4.59
CA ILE A 144 -17.18 12.00 3.66
C ILE A 144 -16.81 13.48 3.65
N THR A 145 -16.62 14.04 2.46
CA THR A 145 -16.45 15.48 2.27
C THR A 145 -17.60 15.97 1.40
N ASP A 146 -18.41 16.90 1.91
CA ASP A 146 -19.51 17.52 1.16
C ASP A 146 -19.66 19.00 1.56
N THR A 147 -20.72 19.66 1.12
CA THR A 147 -21.06 21.02 1.54
C THR A 147 -21.31 21.06 3.04
N GLN A 148 -20.96 22.18 3.68
CA GLN A 148 -21.19 22.39 5.11
C GLN A 148 -22.66 22.09 5.47
N ARG A 149 -23.61 22.57 4.65
CA ARG A 149 -25.05 22.34 4.87
C ARG A 149 -25.41 20.86 4.93
N ARG A 150 -24.96 20.05 3.96
CA ARG A 150 -25.33 18.63 3.89
C ARG A 150 -24.74 17.80 5.03
N ILE A 151 -23.50 18.11 5.42
CA ILE A 151 -22.87 17.45 6.57
C ILE A 151 -23.59 17.83 7.87
N THR A 152 -23.92 19.11 8.06
CA THR A 152 -24.68 19.55 9.25
C THR A 152 -26.08 18.94 9.31
N ASP A 153 -26.78 18.77 8.19
CA ASP A 153 -28.10 18.11 8.17
C ASP A 153 -27.98 16.61 8.52
N LEU A 154 -26.92 15.93 8.07
CA LEU A 154 -26.61 14.55 8.50
C LEU A 154 -26.30 14.49 10.01
N GLU A 155 -25.43 15.36 10.51
CA GLU A 155 -25.08 15.44 11.94
C GLU A 155 -26.35 15.58 12.80
N LYS A 156 -27.24 16.52 12.46
CA LYS A 156 -28.51 16.71 13.17
C LYS A 156 -29.42 15.48 13.15
N THR A 157 -29.41 14.72 12.06
CA THR A 157 -30.23 13.51 11.94
C THR A 157 -29.70 12.41 12.85
N LEU A 158 -28.39 12.23 12.90
CA LEU A 158 -27.74 11.24 13.77
C LEU A 158 -27.81 11.65 15.25
N ASP A 159 -27.57 12.93 15.57
CA ASP A 159 -27.65 13.46 16.94
C ASP A 159 -29.08 13.31 17.52
N ALA A 160 -30.14 13.31 16.69
CA ALA A 160 -31.51 13.10 17.15
C ALA A 160 -31.82 11.67 17.62
N ALA A 161 -30.99 10.70 17.24
CA ALA A 161 -31.12 9.28 17.61
C ALA A 161 -29.96 8.78 18.50
N ALA A 162 -28.98 9.64 18.78
CA ALA A 162 -27.81 9.32 19.60
C ALA A 162 -28.15 9.33 21.11
N SER A 163 -27.50 8.46 21.88
CA SER A 163 -27.54 8.49 23.35
C SER A 163 -26.55 9.52 23.91
N ASP A 164 -26.90 10.14 25.03
CA ASP A 164 -26.04 11.06 25.79
C ASP A 164 -25.13 10.34 26.81
N ASP A 165 -25.28 9.02 26.99
CA ASP A 165 -24.57 8.26 28.03
C ASP A 165 -23.13 7.88 27.65
N VAL A 166 -22.77 7.97 26.36
CA VAL A 166 -21.47 7.57 25.82
C VAL A 166 -20.85 8.70 24.99
N PRO A 167 -19.53 8.68 24.70
CA PRO A 167 -18.91 9.68 23.85
C PRO A 167 -19.62 9.78 22.49
N ARG A 168 -19.85 11.01 22.02
CA ARG A 168 -20.62 11.30 20.79
C ARG A 168 -20.22 10.41 19.58
N SER A 169 -18.93 10.14 19.38
CA SER A 169 -18.48 9.29 18.28
C SER A 169 -19.01 7.86 18.32
N GLU A 170 -19.22 7.31 19.52
CA GLU A 170 -19.78 5.97 19.75
C GLU A 170 -21.31 6.02 19.60
N ALA A 171 -21.96 7.03 20.20
CA ALA A 171 -23.40 7.21 20.14
C ALA A 171 -23.96 7.39 18.72
N LEU A 172 -23.15 7.90 17.79
CA LEU A 172 -23.54 8.13 16.39
C LEU A 172 -23.40 6.90 15.48
N LEU A 173 -22.76 5.81 15.94
CA LEU A 173 -22.42 4.67 15.08
C LEU A 173 -23.66 3.85 14.69
N ASP A 174 -24.45 3.43 15.68
CA ASP A 174 -25.65 2.62 15.44
C ASP A 174 -26.71 3.43 14.67
N PRO A 175 -27.02 4.70 15.03
CA PRO A 175 -27.91 5.55 14.22
C PRO A 175 -27.46 5.72 12.77
N PHE A 176 -26.14 5.74 12.53
CA PHE A 176 -25.61 5.83 11.17
C PHE A 176 -25.89 4.54 10.38
N TRP A 177 -25.64 3.37 10.97
CA TRP A 177 -25.93 2.10 10.30
C TRP A 177 -27.42 1.86 10.14
N ASP A 178 -28.26 2.23 11.11
CA ASP A 178 -29.72 2.19 10.98
C ASP A 178 -30.21 3.04 9.80
N LEU A 179 -29.64 4.23 9.61
CA LEU A 179 -29.96 5.12 8.49
C LEU A 179 -29.53 4.54 7.13
N VAL A 180 -28.41 3.80 7.09
CA VAL A 180 -27.85 3.21 5.85
C VAL A 180 -28.53 1.89 5.51
N GLU A 181 -28.75 1.04 6.50
CA GLU A 181 -29.19 -0.34 6.37
C GLU A 181 -30.69 -0.51 6.51
N GLY A 182 -31.40 0.39 7.20
CA GLY A 182 -32.86 0.41 7.32
C GLY A 182 -33.48 -0.86 7.94
N GLY A 183 -34.32 -0.70 8.96
CA GLY A 183 -35.08 -1.82 9.53
C GLY A 183 -35.95 -2.55 8.49
N GLY A 184 -35.47 -3.70 7.99
CA GLY A 184 -36.24 -4.69 7.21
C GLY A 184 -35.99 -4.73 5.70
N THR A 185 -35.58 -3.64 5.05
CA THR A 185 -35.28 -3.62 3.60
C THR A 185 -34.14 -2.65 3.30
N GLY A 186 -32.90 -3.04 3.60
CA GLY A 186 -31.76 -2.20 3.28
C GLY A 186 -31.70 -1.80 1.82
N LEU A 187 -31.49 -0.50 1.60
CA LEU A 187 -31.35 0.12 0.28
C LEU A 187 -30.22 -0.53 -0.54
N ILE A 188 -29.27 -1.17 0.13
CA ILE A 188 -28.15 -1.91 -0.45
C ILE A 188 -27.83 -3.10 0.46
N ARG A 189 -28.07 -4.34 0.01
CA ARG A 189 -27.51 -5.53 0.65
C ARG A 189 -26.19 -5.89 -0.04
N PRO A 190 -25.07 -6.06 0.69
CA PRO A 190 -23.85 -6.55 0.06
C PRO A 190 -24.04 -7.99 -0.41
N GLU A 191 -23.90 -8.24 -1.72
CA GLU A 191 -23.68 -9.61 -2.21
C GLU A 191 -22.22 -10.00 -1.93
N TYR A 192 -22.01 -10.95 -1.01
CA TYR A 192 -20.69 -11.52 -0.79
C TYR A 192 -20.31 -12.41 -1.99
N ARG A 193 -19.43 -11.92 -2.85
CA ARG A 193 -18.70 -12.74 -3.82
C ARG A 193 -17.24 -12.84 -3.42
N THR A 194 -17.02 -13.31 -2.20
CA THR A 194 -15.70 -13.39 -1.58
C THR A 194 -15.26 -14.85 -1.49
N VAL A 195 -13.96 -15.08 -1.63
CA VAL A 195 -13.32 -16.35 -1.29
C VAL A 195 -13.03 -16.31 0.20
N ILE A 196 -13.66 -17.21 0.94
CA ILE A 196 -13.41 -17.43 2.36
C ILE A 196 -12.37 -18.54 2.48
N ALA A 197 -11.22 -18.23 3.06
CA ALA A 197 -10.20 -19.25 3.33
C ALA A 197 -10.33 -19.72 4.78
N ILE A 198 -10.65 -20.99 4.95
CA ILE A 198 -10.74 -21.66 6.24
C ILE A 198 -9.98 -23.00 6.17
N GLY A 199 -9.12 -23.24 7.16
CA GLY A 199 -8.40 -24.52 7.27
C GLY A 199 -9.35 -25.64 7.67
N LEU A 200 -8.99 -26.89 7.39
CA LEU A 200 -9.87 -28.03 7.64
C LEU A 200 -10.20 -28.20 9.14
N GLU A 201 -9.24 -27.97 10.02
CA GLU A 201 -9.43 -28.07 11.48
C GLU A 201 -10.42 -27.01 11.99
N ASP A 202 -10.25 -25.76 11.56
CA ASP A 202 -11.11 -24.66 11.96
C ASP A 202 -12.51 -24.80 11.36
N PHE A 203 -12.62 -25.28 10.12
CA PHE A 203 -13.90 -25.63 9.52
C PHE A 203 -14.62 -26.72 10.32
N ALA A 204 -13.90 -27.74 10.80
CA ALA A 204 -14.47 -28.78 11.63
C ALA A 204 -14.97 -28.23 12.99
N LYS A 205 -14.21 -27.32 13.63
CA LYS A 205 -14.62 -26.64 14.88
C LYS A 205 -15.90 -25.82 14.67
N VAL A 206 -15.93 -24.99 13.63
CA VAL A 206 -17.07 -24.12 13.32
C VAL A 206 -18.31 -24.96 12.99
N SER A 207 -18.15 -26.00 12.17
CA SER A 207 -19.25 -26.87 11.74
C SER A 207 -19.85 -27.72 12.87
N CYS A 208 -19.11 -27.95 13.97
CA CYS A 208 -19.62 -28.65 15.15
C CYS A 208 -20.11 -27.71 16.27
N GLY A 209 -20.25 -26.41 15.99
CA GLY A 209 -20.73 -25.42 16.97
C GLY A 209 -19.72 -25.10 18.07
N LYS A 210 -18.42 -25.36 17.84
CA LYS A 210 -17.34 -25.11 18.81
C LYS A 210 -16.32 -24.10 18.29
N GLY A 211 -16.73 -23.24 17.37
CA GLY A 211 -15.84 -22.35 16.62
C GLY A 211 -16.24 -20.88 16.68
N GLU A 212 -16.96 -20.43 17.71
CA GLU A 212 -17.40 -19.02 17.81
C GLU A 212 -16.22 -18.04 17.75
N ASP A 213 -15.10 -18.38 18.40
CA ASP A 213 -13.87 -17.58 18.44
C ASP A 213 -12.96 -17.77 17.20
N VAL A 214 -13.33 -18.62 16.26
CA VAL A 214 -12.52 -18.85 15.05
C VAL A 214 -12.61 -17.60 14.17
N ILE A 215 -11.47 -17.02 13.81
CA ILE A 215 -11.40 -15.89 12.88
C ILE A 215 -11.03 -16.41 11.50
N VAL A 216 -11.93 -16.24 10.54
CA VAL A 216 -11.69 -16.57 9.12
C VAL A 216 -11.42 -15.30 8.33
N ALA A 217 -10.56 -15.41 7.32
CA ALA A 217 -10.18 -14.29 6.47
C ALA A 217 -10.80 -14.39 5.08
N LEU A 218 -11.10 -13.22 4.52
CA LEU A 218 -11.82 -13.07 3.26
C LEU A 218 -10.96 -12.40 2.20
N SER A 219 -11.22 -12.73 0.93
CA SER A 219 -10.53 -12.13 -0.21
C SER A 219 -10.87 -10.66 -0.47
N ASP A 220 -11.86 -10.12 0.25
CA ASP A 220 -12.16 -8.68 0.33
C ASP A 220 -11.26 -7.95 1.35
N GLY A 221 -10.33 -8.67 1.98
CA GLY A 221 -9.33 -8.15 2.91
C GLY A 221 -9.85 -7.93 4.32
N THR A 222 -11.04 -8.45 4.64
CA THR A 222 -11.65 -8.43 5.99
C THR A 222 -11.53 -9.78 6.68
N THR A 223 -12.01 -9.84 7.92
CA THR A 223 -12.13 -11.05 8.72
C THR A 223 -13.54 -11.12 9.31
N MET A 224 -14.00 -12.33 9.63
CA MET A 224 -15.23 -12.56 10.40
C MET A 224 -15.00 -13.68 11.41
N THR A 225 -15.81 -13.71 12.45
CA THR A 225 -15.90 -14.78 13.44
C THR A 225 -16.60 -16.01 12.87
N GLY A 226 -16.45 -17.15 13.53
CA GLY A 226 -17.15 -18.38 13.14
C GLY A 226 -18.67 -18.24 13.28
N ALA A 227 -19.13 -17.44 14.25
CA ALA A 227 -20.55 -17.12 14.41
C ALA A 227 -21.09 -16.31 13.23
N GLU A 228 -20.38 -15.24 12.82
CA GLU A 228 -20.75 -14.46 11.63
C GLU A 228 -20.72 -15.30 10.35
N PHE A 229 -19.74 -16.19 10.21
CA PHE A 229 -19.65 -17.12 9.09
C PHE A 229 -20.87 -18.05 9.00
N ILE A 230 -21.28 -18.65 10.11
CA ILE A 230 -22.46 -19.54 10.15
C ILE A 230 -23.74 -18.76 9.89
N ASN A 231 -23.91 -17.58 10.49
CA ASN A 231 -25.08 -16.73 10.25
C ASN A 231 -25.19 -16.35 8.77
N ALA A 232 -24.09 -15.91 8.16
CA ALA A 232 -24.05 -15.62 6.73
C ALA A 232 -24.37 -16.86 5.86
N ALA A 233 -23.93 -18.05 6.27
CA ALA A 233 -24.26 -19.30 5.57
C ALA A 233 -25.77 -19.61 5.68
N MET A 234 -26.35 -19.49 6.88
CA MET A 234 -27.77 -19.76 7.14
C MET A 234 -28.70 -18.75 6.46
N GLU A 235 -28.28 -17.50 6.32
CA GLU A 235 -28.99 -16.46 5.57
C GLU A 235 -28.85 -16.61 4.04
N GLY A 236 -28.09 -17.60 3.57
CA GLY A 236 -27.83 -17.83 2.14
C GLY A 236 -26.88 -16.81 1.51
N ALA A 237 -26.18 -16.00 2.32
CA ALA A 237 -25.31 -14.93 1.85
C ALA A 237 -23.97 -15.45 1.26
N LEU A 238 -23.58 -16.70 1.54
CA LEU A 238 -22.33 -17.31 1.05
C LEU A 238 -22.46 -18.05 -0.29
N GLY A 239 -23.68 -18.14 -0.82
CA GLY A 239 -23.99 -18.86 -2.06
C GLY A 239 -23.94 -20.39 -1.93
N ASP A 240 -24.41 -21.07 -2.97
CA ASP A 240 -24.75 -22.51 -2.90
C ASP A 240 -23.57 -23.45 -3.21
N LYS A 241 -22.35 -22.92 -3.40
CA LYS A 241 -21.20 -23.69 -3.89
C LYS A 241 -20.01 -23.63 -2.95
N LEU A 242 -19.58 -24.80 -2.48
CA LEU A 242 -18.33 -24.98 -1.75
C LEU A 242 -17.20 -25.35 -2.71
N TYR A 243 -16.11 -24.58 -2.72
CA TYR A 243 -14.90 -24.92 -3.47
C TYR A 243 -13.84 -25.48 -2.52
N VAL A 244 -13.24 -26.62 -2.88
CA VAL A 244 -12.13 -27.21 -2.12
C VAL A 244 -10.82 -26.94 -2.86
N GLY A 245 -9.91 -26.21 -2.23
CA GLY A 245 -8.58 -25.90 -2.76
C GLY A 245 -7.51 -26.83 -2.18
N LEU A 246 -6.68 -27.42 -3.05
CA LEU A 246 -5.51 -28.20 -2.66
C LEU A 246 -4.24 -27.35 -2.82
N PHE A 247 -3.46 -27.26 -1.74
CA PHE A 247 -2.22 -26.48 -1.67
C PHE A 247 -1.06 -27.38 -1.22
N HIS A 248 0.05 -27.30 -1.93
CA HIS A 248 1.27 -28.00 -1.57
C HIS A 248 2.19 -27.05 -0.78
N PRO A 249 2.71 -27.45 0.40
CA PRO A 249 3.48 -26.58 1.29
C PRO A 249 4.65 -25.84 0.63
N THR A 250 5.24 -26.42 -0.42
CA THR A 250 6.36 -25.80 -1.15
C THR A 250 6.04 -25.34 -2.57
N ALA A 251 5.03 -25.92 -3.23
CA ALA A 251 4.74 -25.64 -4.63
C ALA A 251 3.65 -24.58 -4.80
N GLY A 252 2.89 -24.29 -3.73
CA GLY A 252 1.77 -23.37 -3.76
C GLY A 252 0.48 -24.08 -4.21
N PRO A 253 -0.42 -23.40 -4.94
CA PRO A 253 -1.73 -23.92 -5.26
C PRO A 253 -1.59 -25.04 -6.29
N VAL A 254 -2.36 -26.11 -6.11
CA VAL A 254 -2.34 -27.29 -6.99
C VAL A 254 -3.64 -27.36 -7.80
N ASN A 255 -4.79 -27.36 -7.12
CA ASN A 255 -6.07 -27.60 -7.76
C ASN A 255 -7.24 -26.98 -6.98
N LEU A 256 -8.32 -26.67 -7.70
CA LEU A 256 -9.62 -26.31 -7.14
C LEU A 256 -10.65 -27.32 -7.66
N TYR A 257 -11.31 -28.02 -6.74
CA TYR A 257 -12.43 -28.93 -7.05
C TYR A 257 -13.73 -28.13 -7.22
N GLU A 258 -14.76 -28.71 -7.84
CA GLU A 258 -16.05 -28.08 -8.21
C GLU A 258 -16.02 -26.95 -9.26
N ALA A 259 -14.85 -26.34 -9.53
CA ALA A 259 -14.71 -25.31 -10.55
C ALA A 259 -14.57 -25.89 -11.97
N ARG A 260 -15.53 -25.57 -12.85
CA ARG A 260 -15.56 -26.02 -14.25
C ARG A 260 -14.62 -25.24 -15.17
N PHE A 261 -14.55 -23.92 -15.03
CA PHE A 261 -13.78 -23.06 -15.94
C PHE A 261 -12.38 -22.77 -15.41
N ALA A 262 -11.36 -22.94 -16.27
CA ALA A 262 -9.96 -22.77 -15.89
C ALA A 262 -9.65 -21.35 -15.39
N SER A 263 -10.21 -20.31 -16.01
CA SER A 263 -9.97 -18.92 -15.60
C SER A 263 -10.44 -18.65 -14.17
N ASP A 264 -11.66 -19.05 -13.83
CA ASP A 264 -12.24 -18.86 -12.50
C ASP A 264 -11.47 -19.67 -11.46
N LYS A 265 -11.17 -20.93 -11.80
CA LYS A 265 -10.36 -21.84 -10.98
C LYS A 265 -9.00 -21.26 -10.62
N LEU A 266 -8.27 -20.76 -11.60
CA LEU A 266 -6.94 -20.19 -11.40
C LEU A 266 -6.98 -18.88 -10.61
N ARG A 267 -8.01 -18.05 -10.86
CA ARG A 267 -8.22 -16.81 -10.11
C ARG A 267 -8.54 -17.10 -8.64
N THR A 268 -9.49 -17.99 -8.37
CA THR A 268 -9.87 -18.37 -7.00
C THR A 268 -8.70 -18.99 -6.24
N LEU A 269 -7.89 -19.84 -6.86
CA LEU A 269 -6.67 -20.37 -6.23
C LEU A 269 -5.66 -19.28 -5.88
N ALA A 270 -5.45 -18.32 -6.78
CA ALA A 270 -4.53 -17.21 -6.53
C ALA A 270 -5.05 -16.29 -5.40
N MET A 271 -6.37 -16.08 -5.31
CA MET A 271 -7.03 -15.32 -4.24
C MET A 271 -6.95 -16.04 -2.90
N ALA A 272 -7.31 -17.33 -2.86
CA ALA A 272 -7.23 -18.15 -1.65
C ALA A 272 -5.78 -18.23 -1.12
N GLU A 273 -4.80 -18.26 -2.02
CA GLU A 273 -3.40 -18.20 -1.61
C GLU A 273 -3.01 -16.88 -0.95
N ASN A 274 -3.39 -15.75 -1.55
CA ASN A 274 -3.06 -14.42 -1.05
C ASN A 274 -4.34 -13.57 -1.04
N LEU A 275 -4.97 -13.47 0.13
CA LEU A 275 -6.24 -12.76 0.34
C LEU A 275 -6.11 -11.23 0.22
N VAL A 276 -4.88 -10.72 0.29
CA VAL A 276 -4.49 -9.36 -0.08
C VAL A 276 -3.29 -9.42 -1.01
N CYS A 277 -3.03 -8.35 -1.76
CA CYS A 277 -1.83 -8.21 -2.59
C CYS A 277 -0.56 -8.57 -1.76
N PRO A 278 0.26 -9.56 -2.16
CA PRO A 278 1.43 -10.04 -1.42
C PRO A 278 2.60 -9.05 -1.46
N TRP A 279 2.44 -7.93 -2.17
CA TRP A 279 3.44 -6.86 -2.12
C TRP A 279 3.57 -6.32 -0.69
N PRO A 280 4.80 -6.15 -0.17
CA PRO A 280 4.98 -5.72 1.21
C PRO A 280 4.23 -4.42 1.55
N ASP A 281 3.53 -4.40 2.69
CA ASP A 281 2.65 -3.32 3.23
C ASP A 281 1.44 -2.94 2.33
N CYS A 282 1.06 -3.82 1.40
CA CYS A 282 -0.16 -3.63 0.63
C CYS A 282 -1.34 -4.27 1.34
N ASN A 283 -2.45 -3.56 1.41
CA ASN A 283 -3.70 -4.07 1.98
C ASN A 283 -4.83 -4.03 0.95
N VAL A 284 -4.49 -3.96 -0.35
CA VAL A 284 -5.49 -4.04 -1.39
C VAL A 284 -6.00 -5.49 -1.42
N PRO A 285 -7.31 -5.71 -1.23
CA PRO A 285 -7.93 -7.03 -1.28
C PRO A 285 -7.69 -7.77 -2.58
N ALA A 286 -7.62 -9.09 -2.51
CA ALA A 286 -7.47 -9.94 -3.68
C ALA A 286 -8.61 -9.76 -4.69
N ASP A 287 -9.83 -9.49 -4.23
CA ASP A 287 -10.99 -9.19 -5.11
C ASP A 287 -10.73 -8.01 -6.04
N ARG A 288 -10.00 -7.01 -5.55
CA ARG A 288 -9.61 -5.80 -6.28
C ARG A 288 -8.24 -5.92 -6.96
N CYS A 289 -7.65 -7.10 -6.93
CA CYS A 289 -6.38 -7.40 -7.58
C CYS A 289 -6.58 -8.05 -8.96
N GLN A 290 -5.51 -7.96 -9.74
CA GLN A 290 -5.36 -8.60 -11.03
C GLN A 290 -4.57 -9.89 -10.84
N VAL A 291 -4.89 -10.91 -11.64
CA VAL A 291 -4.06 -12.11 -11.72
C VAL A 291 -2.74 -11.73 -12.39
N HIS A 292 -1.63 -12.07 -11.76
CA HIS A 292 -0.28 -11.75 -12.19
C HIS A 292 0.54 -13.02 -12.37
N HIS A 293 1.27 -13.12 -13.49
CA HIS A 293 2.23 -14.19 -13.72
C HIS A 293 3.58 -13.87 -13.06
N ILE A 294 4.05 -14.73 -12.16
CA ILE A 294 5.36 -14.61 -11.47
C ILE A 294 6.52 -14.66 -12.49
N ASP A 295 6.45 -15.64 -13.38
CA ASP A 295 7.22 -15.70 -14.62
C ASP A 295 6.35 -15.12 -15.73
N ALA A 296 6.73 -13.94 -16.22
CA ALA A 296 5.91 -13.17 -17.14
C ALA A 296 5.57 -13.97 -18.41
N HIS A 297 4.30 -13.91 -18.83
CA HIS A 297 3.82 -14.63 -20.02
C HIS A 297 4.59 -14.27 -21.30
N LYS A 298 4.97 -12.98 -21.46
CA LYS A 298 5.78 -12.51 -22.59
C LYS A 298 7.17 -13.17 -22.68
N ASN A 299 7.65 -13.76 -21.57
CA ASN A 299 8.92 -14.48 -21.49
C ASN A 299 8.70 -16.02 -21.49
N GLY A 300 7.52 -16.50 -21.91
CA GLY A 300 7.19 -17.93 -21.96
C GLY A 300 6.58 -18.50 -20.67
N GLY A 301 6.26 -17.65 -19.68
CA GLY A 301 5.61 -18.11 -18.45
C GLY A 301 4.21 -18.67 -18.68
N HIS A 302 3.98 -19.90 -18.22
CA HIS A 302 2.69 -20.58 -18.41
C HIS A 302 1.60 -20.07 -17.47
N THR A 303 0.36 -20.07 -17.94
CA THR A 303 -0.84 -19.80 -17.12
C THR A 303 -1.20 -21.06 -16.34
N LYS A 304 -0.54 -21.28 -15.19
CA LYS A 304 -0.73 -22.42 -14.29
C LYS A 304 -0.75 -21.96 -12.82
N PRO A 305 -1.40 -22.70 -11.90
CA PRO A 305 -1.56 -22.26 -10.51
C PRO A 305 -0.26 -21.81 -9.84
N SER A 306 0.81 -22.59 -10.01
CA SER A 306 2.13 -22.30 -9.41
C SER A 306 2.79 -21.01 -9.92
N ASN A 307 2.38 -20.51 -11.09
CA ASN A 307 2.93 -19.31 -11.72
C ASN A 307 2.03 -18.07 -11.56
N LEU A 308 0.90 -18.19 -10.85
CA LEU A 308 -0.03 -17.08 -10.68
C LEU A 308 -0.03 -16.58 -9.24
N THR A 309 -0.31 -15.29 -9.08
CA THR A 309 -0.59 -14.63 -7.80
C THR A 309 -1.51 -13.42 -8.03
N MET A 310 -1.92 -12.73 -6.97
CA MET A 310 -2.80 -11.56 -7.04
C MET A 310 -2.01 -10.28 -6.78
N LEU A 311 -1.96 -9.34 -7.75
CA LEU A 311 -1.36 -8.02 -7.53
C LEU A 311 -2.37 -6.90 -7.78
N CYS A 312 -2.37 -5.88 -6.92
CA CYS A 312 -3.17 -4.68 -7.18
C CYS A 312 -2.65 -3.96 -8.43
N LYS A 313 -3.51 -3.20 -9.12
CA LYS A 313 -3.15 -2.50 -10.37
C LYS A 313 -1.83 -1.71 -10.26
N TYR A 314 -1.61 -1.03 -9.12
CA TYR A 314 -0.40 -0.27 -8.86
C TYR A 314 0.85 -1.15 -8.76
N HIS A 315 0.81 -2.21 -7.94
CA HIS A 315 1.96 -3.10 -7.73
C HIS A 315 2.22 -4.02 -8.91
N ASN A 316 1.17 -4.42 -9.64
CA ASN A 316 1.31 -5.13 -10.91
C ASN A 316 2.12 -4.30 -11.92
N GLY A 317 1.84 -3.00 -12.05
CA GLY A 317 2.61 -2.09 -12.89
C GLY A 317 4.02 -1.72 -12.36
N LEU A 318 4.28 -1.97 -11.08
CA LEU A 318 5.61 -1.79 -10.48
C LEU A 318 6.50 -3.04 -10.55
N ASN A 319 5.91 -4.22 -10.64
CA ASN A 319 6.64 -5.48 -10.70
C ASN A 319 7.64 -5.49 -11.87
N ASP A 320 8.84 -6.02 -11.63
CA ASP A 320 9.79 -6.22 -12.72
C ASP A 320 9.49 -7.52 -13.50
N ASP A 321 8.81 -7.36 -14.63
CA ASP A 321 8.52 -8.44 -15.58
C ASP A 321 9.68 -8.67 -16.58
N GLY A 322 10.90 -8.26 -16.24
CA GLY A 322 12.10 -8.47 -17.04
C GLY A 322 12.42 -9.95 -17.26
N ASP A 323 13.16 -10.25 -18.33
CA ASP A 323 13.66 -11.59 -18.62
C ASP A 323 14.62 -12.06 -17.52
N LEU A 324 14.41 -13.28 -17.01
CA LEU A 324 15.24 -13.94 -15.99
C LEU A 324 16.68 -14.15 -16.48
N GLY A 325 16.87 -14.42 -17.78
CA GLY A 325 18.19 -14.60 -18.38
C GLY A 325 18.96 -13.29 -18.61
N ASN A 326 18.29 -12.14 -18.47
CA ASN A 326 18.90 -10.84 -18.72
C ASN A 326 18.29 -9.75 -17.81
N PRO A 327 18.65 -9.74 -16.51
CA PRO A 327 18.14 -8.78 -15.53
C PRO A 327 18.57 -7.36 -15.90
N GLY A 328 17.68 -6.61 -16.53
CA GLY A 328 17.97 -5.28 -17.10
C GLY A 328 17.39 -5.03 -18.49
N SER A 329 16.80 -6.05 -19.13
CA SER A 329 16.24 -5.96 -20.49
C SER A 329 14.91 -5.20 -20.61
N GLN A 330 14.49 -4.40 -19.62
CA GLN A 330 13.44 -3.41 -19.82
C GLN A 330 13.92 -2.38 -20.85
N LYS A 331 13.82 -2.71 -22.14
CA LYS A 331 13.97 -1.80 -23.27
C LYS A 331 12.86 -0.77 -23.15
N ARG A 332 13.12 0.33 -22.43
CA ARG A 332 12.37 1.56 -22.65
C ARG A 332 12.65 1.96 -24.10
N LYS A 333 11.68 1.73 -24.99
CA LYS A 333 11.67 2.39 -26.31
C LYS A 333 11.58 3.89 -26.04
N ASN A 334 12.71 4.58 -26.02
CA ASN A 334 12.68 6.03 -26.22
C ASN A 334 12.14 6.28 -27.64
N LYS A 335 11.42 7.39 -27.86
CA LYS A 335 10.89 7.82 -29.18
C LYS A 335 11.95 7.96 -30.30
N ARG A 336 13.21 7.60 -30.05
CA ARG A 336 14.37 7.66 -30.97
C ARG A 336 15.04 6.31 -31.22
N GLY A 337 14.33 5.18 -31.09
CA GLY A 337 14.72 3.89 -31.67
C GLY A 337 15.91 3.13 -31.05
N ASN A 338 16.83 3.78 -30.34
CA ASN A 338 18.02 3.12 -29.78
C ASN A 338 18.01 3.12 -28.25
N GLY A 339 17.59 2.00 -27.64
CA GLY A 339 17.77 1.75 -26.21
C GLY A 339 19.01 0.88 -25.97
N LYS A 340 20.06 1.44 -25.35
CA LYS A 340 21.17 0.64 -24.80
C LYS A 340 20.71 -0.04 -23.50
N PRO A 341 21.11 -1.30 -23.22
CA PRO A 341 20.89 -1.92 -21.92
C PRO A 341 21.64 -1.11 -20.84
N SER A 342 20.99 -0.80 -19.72
CA SER A 342 21.70 -0.27 -18.54
C SER A 342 22.36 -1.43 -17.81
N PRO A 343 23.69 -1.43 -17.62
CA PRO A 343 24.39 -2.41 -16.80
C PRO A 343 24.24 -2.01 -15.32
N GLY A 344 22.99 -2.05 -14.82
CA GLY A 344 22.66 -1.67 -13.45
C GLY A 344 21.70 -2.67 -12.83
N LYS A 345 21.87 -2.92 -11.52
CA LYS A 345 20.96 -3.74 -10.71
C LYS A 345 19.49 -3.37 -11.01
N PRO A 346 18.56 -4.34 -11.05
CA PRO A 346 17.16 -4.06 -11.37
C PRO A 346 16.63 -2.99 -10.42
N LYS A 347 16.12 -1.88 -10.96
CA LYS A 347 15.65 -0.74 -10.15
C LYS A 347 14.39 -1.07 -9.33
N ARG A 348 13.76 -2.21 -9.62
CA ARG A 348 12.47 -2.64 -9.08
C ARG A 348 12.59 -4.10 -8.66
N GLY A 349 11.91 -4.46 -7.58
CA GLY A 349 11.79 -5.85 -7.18
C GLY A 349 10.77 -6.58 -8.04
N ARG A 350 10.76 -7.90 -7.93
CA ARG A 350 9.77 -8.76 -8.59
C ARG A 350 9.18 -9.77 -7.63
N MET A 351 7.93 -10.15 -7.85
CA MET A 351 7.32 -11.25 -7.13
C MET A 351 8.00 -12.56 -7.51
N ARG A 352 8.23 -13.38 -6.49
CA ARG A 352 8.78 -14.72 -6.63
C ARG A 352 8.09 -15.64 -5.63
N ARG A 353 7.77 -16.85 -6.07
CA ARG A 353 7.37 -17.93 -5.17
C ARG A 353 8.62 -18.58 -4.58
N HIS A 354 8.70 -18.61 -3.27
CA HIS A 354 9.80 -19.25 -2.55
C HIS A 354 9.24 -20.05 -1.38
N ARG A 355 9.41 -21.38 -1.43
CA ARG A 355 8.86 -22.34 -0.45
C ARG A 355 7.36 -22.11 -0.23
N GLY A 356 6.60 -22.21 -1.32
CA GLY A 356 5.14 -22.06 -1.31
C GLY A 356 4.64 -20.61 -1.22
N LYS A 357 5.39 -19.70 -0.57
CA LYS A 357 4.95 -18.32 -0.33
C LYS A 357 5.38 -17.35 -1.43
N VAL A 358 4.48 -16.45 -1.83
CA VAL A 358 4.79 -15.35 -2.76
C VAL A 358 5.43 -14.20 -1.99
N ARG A 359 6.63 -13.79 -2.41
CA ARG A 359 7.41 -12.73 -1.76
C ARG A 359 8.01 -11.80 -2.81
N LEU A 360 8.22 -10.55 -2.43
CA LEU A 360 9.00 -9.62 -3.24
C LEU A 360 10.48 -9.98 -3.12
N HIS A 361 11.09 -10.35 -4.24
CA HIS A 361 12.54 -10.36 -4.40
C HIS A 361 13.01 -8.93 -4.69
N THR A 362 13.69 -8.31 -3.74
CA THR A 362 14.13 -6.91 -3.81
C THR A 362 15.26 -6.75 -4.83
N PRO A 363 15.52 -5.52 -5.32
CA PRO A 363 16.73 -5.20 -6.09
C PRO A 363 18.04 -5.67 -5.45
N GLY A 364 18.12 -5.64 -4.12
CA GLY A 364 19.28 -6.09 -3.36
C GLY A 364 19.33 -7.60 -3.10
N GLY A 365 18.39 -8.38 -3.61
CA GLY A 365 18.38 -9.84 -3.52
C GLY A 365 17.67 -10.42 -2.29
N LYS A 366 17.04 -9.57 -1.45
CA LYS A 366 16.32 -10.02 -0.25
C LYS A 366 14.90 -10.47 -0.61
N LEU A 367 14.35 -11.44 0.13
CA LEU A 367 12.96 -11.88 -0.02
C LEU A 367 12.10 -11.30 1.10
N VAL A 368 11.14 -10.43 0.73
CA VAL A 368 10.30 -9.70 1.67
C VAL A 368 8.83 -10.09 1.46
N GLY A 369 8.17 -10.52 2.52
CA GLY A 369 6.73 -10.83 2.52
C GLY A 369 5.87 -9.62 2.89
N ASN A 370 4.55 -9.77 2.76
CA ASN A 370 3.59 -8.81 3.31
C ASN A 370 3.46 -8.99 4.83
N THR A 371 3.18 -7.88 5.51
CA THR A 371 3.08 -7.74 6.97
C THR A 371 1.64 -7.51 7.42
N HIS A 372 0.69 -7.35 6.48
CA HIS A 372 -0.73 -7.21 6.80
C HIS A 372 -1.26 -8.51 7.44
N HIS A 373 -2.06 -8.44 8.50
CA HIS A 373 -2.56 -9.62 9.22
C HIS A 373 -3.30 -10.61 8.30
N VAL A 374 -4.19 -10.15 7.42
CA VAL A 374 -4.86 -11.03 6.42
C VAL A 374 -3.88 -11.70 5.44
N SER A 375 -2.67 -11.14 5.25
CA SER A 375 -1.68 -11.77 4.35
C SER A 375 -1.07 -13.05 4.90
N SER A 376 -1.17 -13.29 6.21
CA SER A 376 -0.77 -14.53 6.88
C SER A 376 -1.95 -15.46 7.20
N MET A 377 -3.12 -15.21 6.59
CA MET A 377 -4.34 -16.02 6.76
C MET A 377 -4.78 -16.66 5.43
N GLY A 378 -3.94 -16.59 4.40
CA GLY A 378 -4.16 -17.28 3.15
C GLY A 378 -3.91 -18.78 3.28
N ALA A 379 -4.29 -19.54 2.26
CA ALA A 379 -4.26 -21.00 2.30
C ALA A 379 -2.88 -21.61 2.64
N MET A 380 -1.79 -20.92 2.32
CA MET A 380 -0.42 -21.38 2.63
C MET A 380 -0.02 -21.27 4.11
N ASP A 381 -0.81 -20.55 4.91
CA ASP A 381 -0.63 -20.42 6.36
C ASP A 381 -1.64 -21.27 7.16
N LEU A 382 -2.59 -21.91 6.47
CA LEU A 382 -3.63 -22.78 7.03
C LEU A 382 -3.31 -24.29 6.89
N ILE A 383 -2.13 -24.63 6.34
CA ILE A 383 -1.69 -26.01 6.03
C ILE A 383 -0.40 -26.39 6.74
#